data_AF-K0AX30-F1
#
_entry.id   AF-K0AX30-F1
#
_cell.length_a   1.000
_cell.length_b   1.000
_cell.length_c   1.000
_cell.angle_alpha   90.00
_cell.angle_beta   90.00
_cell.angle_gamma   90.00
#
_symmetry.space_group_name_H-M   'P 1'
#
loop_
_entity.id
_entity.type
_entity.pdbx_description
1 polymer ?
#
loop_
_entity_poly.entity_id
_entity_poly.type
_entity_poly.pdbx_seq_one_letter_code
_entity_poly.pdbx_strand_id
1 'polypeptide(L)'
;MIYASICKFNISTLKKQMERVHIYMRMIKSLTKYLSLFLIATILTLSVSIDSYASNDTIDSTQTLDLNNSDVTISDPKTLDELAESLSEKSNISKNEAKEMLQNSLETDAISLRTASGTEYREISQTIFVKGKYYVQMVFYCEVNKSGPMVIHRILNYTLDRGYRGGTYGFQGDIYVNLENSKSIYYSINGDFYRNSQLGVEVGGGLGIGESGTLSLKVSGKLDHFAYLYNSDRISW
;
A
#
# COMPACT_ATOMS: atom_id res chain seq x y z
N MET A 1 4.92 -60.45 -42.87
CA MET A 1 6.11 -59.58 -42.85
C MET A 1 5.81 -58.07 -42.76
N ILE A 2 4.58 -57.61 -43.02
CA ILE A 2 4.22 -56.17 -43.09
C ILE A 2 4.02 -55.52 -41.70
N TYR A 3 3.46 -56.23 -40.72
CA TYR A 3 3.17 -55.69 -39.38
C TYR A 3 4.43 -55.31 -38.56
N ALA A 4 5.54 -56.02 -38.74
CA ALA A 4 6.78 -55.74 -38.01
C ALA A 4 7.48 -54.43 -38.47
N SER A 5 7.34 -54.05 -39.74
CA SER A 5 7.91 -52.81 -40.28
C SER A 5 7.14 -51.57 -39.85
N ILE A 6 5.80 -51.64 -39.77
CA ILE A 6 4.95 -50.51 -39.37
C ILE A 6 5.15 -50.17 -37.89
N CYS A 7 5.25 -51.18 -37.01
CA CYS A 7 5.55 -50.95 -35.58
C CYS A 7 6.93 -50.33 -35.34
N LYS A 8 7.97 -50.75 -36.07
CA LYS A 8 9.32 -50.18 -35.94
C LYS A 8 9.38 -48.72 -36.39
N PHE A 9 8.68 -48.35 -37.46
CA PHE A 9 8.62 -46.97 -37.95
C PHE A 9 7.98 -46.02 -36.92
N ASN A 10 6.88 -46.46 -36.28
CA ASN A 10 6.14 -45.63 -35.33
C ASN A 10 6.92 -45.40 -34.02
N ILE A 11 7.62 -46.43 -33.52
CA ILE A 11 8.46 -46.31 -32.31
C ILE A 11 9.68 -45.41 -32.55
N SER A 12 10.31 -45.49 -33.73
CA SER A 12 11.47 -44.63 -34.06
C SER A 12 11.08 -43.14 -34.14
N THR A 13 9.89 -42.86 -34.66
CA THR A 13 9.36 -41.50 -34.79
C THR A 13 8.98 -40.93 -33.41
N LEU A 14 8.36 -41.73 -32.55
CA LEU A 14 8.04 -41.35 -31.17
C LEU A 14 9.28 -41.06 -30.33
N LYS A 15 10.33 -41.90 -30.44
CA LYS A 15 11.61 -41.64 -29.75
C LYS A 15 12.24 -40.31 -30.18
N LYS A 16 12.22 -40.01 -31.48
CA LYS A 16 12.76 -38.75 -32.01
C LYS A 16 11.97 -37.53 -31.54
N GLN A 17 10.65 -37.65 -31.37
CA GLN A 17 9.81 -36.59 -30.78
C GLN A 17 10.10 -36.39 -29.28
N MET A 18 10.28 -37.48 -28.52
CA MET A 18 10.63 -37.40 -27.10
C MET A 18 12.00 -36.76 -26.87
N GLU A 19 13.00 -37.05 -27.70
CA GLU A 19 14.32 -36.40 -27.63
C GLU A 19 14.21 -34.90 -27.90
N ARG A 20 13.38 -34.48 -28.88
CA ARG A 20 13.13 -33.06 -29.15
C ARG A 20 12.50 -32.36 -27.95
N VAL A 21 11.49 -32.96 -27.32
CA VAL A 21 10.85 -32.41 -26.10
C VAL A 21 11.87 -32.27 -24.97
N HIS A 22 12.75 -33.26 -24.79
CA HIS A 22 13.78 -33.21 -23.76
C HIS A 22 14.81 -32.08 -24.02
N ILE A 23 15.17 -31.84 -25.29
CA ILE A 23 16.03 -30.73 -25.69
C ILE A 23 15.34 -29.37 -25.43
N TYR A 24 14.07 -29.21 -25.80
CA TYR A 24 13.31 -27.99 -25.52
C TYR A 24 13.18 -27.71 -24.03
N MET A 25 12.91 -28.72 -23.20
CA MET A 25 12.86 -28.54 -21.75
C MET A 25 14.21 -28.14 -21.15
N ARG A 26 15.34 -28.66 -21.68
CA ARG A 26 16.68 -28.21 -21.28
C ARG A 26 16.96 -26.76 -21.70
N MET A 27 16.55 -26.35 -22.90
CA MET A 27 16.69 -24.97 -23.36
C MET A 27 15.86 -23.99 -22.53
N ILE A 28 14.60 -24.31 -22.20
CA ILE A 28 13.73 -23.46 -21.36
C ILE A 28 14.33 -23.29 -19.96
N LYS A 29 14.82 -24.37 -19.33
CA LYS A 29 15.51 -24.28 -18.02
C LYS A 29 16.81 -23.48 -18.05
N SER A 30 17.48 -23.42 -19.21
CA SER A 30 18.66 -22.59 -19.41
C SER A 30 18.26 -21.11 -19.55
N LEU A 31 17.23 -20.82 -20.33
CA LEU A 31 16.70 -19.48 -20.58
C LEU A 31 16.18 -18.81 -19.29
N THR A 32 15.50 -19.56 -18.42
CA THR A 32 15.01 -19.03 -17.13
C THR A 32 16.15 -18.62 -16.18
N LYS A 33 17.31 -19.31 -16.22
CA LYS A 33 18.50 -18.93 -15.43
C LYS A 33 19.15 -17.64 -15.93
N TYR A 34 19.18 -17.42 -17.25
CA TYR A 34 19.71 -16.17 -17.81
C TYR A 34 18.77 -14.99 -17.57
N LEU A 35 17.44 -15.22 -17.58
CA LEU A 35 16.45 -14.21 -17.23
C LEU A 35 16.56 -13.76 -15.76
N SER A 36 16.81 -14.70 -14.83
CA SER A 36 17.04 -14.34 -13.42
C SER A 36 18.36 -13.60 -13.20
N LEU A 37 19.42 -13.92 -13.95
CA LEU A 37 20.69 -13.21 -13.87
C LEU A 37 20.59 -11.76 -14.38
N PHE A 38 19.77 -11.53 -15.40
CA PHE A 38 19.56 -10.20 -15.97
C PHE A 38 18.79 -9.27 -15.01
N LEU A 39 17.82 -9.81 -14.26
CA LEU A 39 17.04 -9.05 -13.27
C LEU A 39 17.88 -8.55 -12.09
N ILE A 40 18.90 -9.32 -11.67
CA ILE A 40 19.80 -8.95 -10.57
C ILE A 40 20.80 -7.87 -11.00
N ALA A 41 21.25 -7.89 -12.27
CA ALA A 41 22.19 -6.90 -12.80
C ALA A 41 21.60 -5.49 -12.91
N THR A 42 20.28 -5.35 -13.09
CA THR A 42 19.61 -4.04 -13.19
C THR A 42 19.43 -3.31 -11.86
N ILE A 43 19.57 -3.99 -10.71
CA ILE A 43 19.36 -3.37 -9.38
C ILE A 43 20.62 -2.62 -8.90
N LEU A 44 21.79 -2.84 -9.51
CA LEU A 44 23.08 -2.35 -9.02
C LEU A 44 23.56 -1.02 -9.60
N THR A 45 22.78 -0.31 -10.43
CA THR A 45 23.23 0.95 -11.09
C THR A 45 22.47 2.21 -10.69
N LEU A 46 21.70 2.20 -9.60
CA LEU A 46 21.07 3.42 -9.08
C LEU A 46 21.79 3.88 -7.81
N SER A 47 22.91 4.58 -7.98
CA SER A 47 23.48 5.42 -6.92
C SER A 47 22.73 6.75 -6.89
N VAL A 48 21.75 6.88 -6.00
CA VAL A 48 21.11 8.16 -5.65
C VAL A 48 22.10 8.95 -4.80
N SER A 49 22.37 10.19 -5.20
CA SER A 49 23.10 11.16 -4.37
C SER A 49 22.11 11.75 -3.37
N ILE A 50 22.39 11.63 -2.07
CA ILE A 50 21.58 12.24 -1.00
C ILE A 50 22.24 13.57 -0.64
N ASP A 51 21.60 14.68 -0.97
CA ASP A 51 21.97 15.99 -0.43
C ASP A 51 21.54 16.05 1.04
N SER A 52 22.51 16.14 1.95
CA SER A 52 22.25 16.34 3.37
C SER A 52 21.97 17.81 3.64
N TYR A 53 20.68 18.19 3.75
CA TYR A 53 20.31 19.49 4.29
C TYR A 53 20.25 19.39 5.81
N ALA A 54 21.32 19.86 6.47
CA ALA A 54 21.31 20.11 7.90
C ALA A 54 20.51 21.40 8.17
N SER A 55 19.27 21.28 8.60
CA SER A 55 18.56 22.39 9.28
C SER A 55 19.01 22.42 10.74
N ASN A 56 19.80 23.42 11.09
CA ASN A 56 19.98 23.82 12.49
C ASN A 56 18.70 24.53 12.93
N ASP A 57 17.84 23.84 13.68
CA ASP A 57 16.78 24.50 14.43
C ASP A 57 17.03 24.31 15.93
N THR A 58 17.38 25.44 16.55
CA THR A 58 17.58 25.58 17.99
C THR A 58 16.24 25.43 18.69
N ILE A 59 16.16 24.45 19.60
CA ILE A 59 14.99 24.20 20.44
C ILE A 59 14.82 25.38 21.42
N ASP A 60 13.80 26.21 21.18
CA ASP A 60 13.27 27.13 22.19
C ASP A 60 11.93 26.60 22.70
N SER A 61 11.94 26.13 23.94
CA SER A 61 10.78 25.55 24.61
C SER A 61 9.96 26.64 25.28
N THR A 62 9.08 27.32 24.53
CA THR A 62 7.86 27.95 25.09
C THR A 62 6.92 28.44 23.98
N GLN A 63 5.66 27.93 23.99
CA GLN A 63 4.42 28.59 23.51
C GLN A 63 4.34 28.90 21.99
N THR A 64 3.36 28.49 21.19
CA THR A 64 1.95 28.11 21.35
C THR A 64 1.57 27.30 20.10
N LEU A 65 0.87 26.18 20.25
CA LEU A 65 0.30 25.44 19.13
C LEU A 65 -0.71 26.33 18.40
N ASP A 66 -0.36 26.75 17.18
CA ASP A 66 -1.26 27.48 16.30
C ASP A 66 -2.30 26.49 15.71
N LEU A 67 -3.46 26.39 16.37
CA LEU A 67 -4.60 25.53 16.02
C LEU A 67 -5.41 26.07 14.82
N ASN A 68 -4.76 26.57 13.77
CA ASN A 68 -5.45 27.20 12.63
C ASN A 68 -5.13 26.62 11.25
N ASN A 69 -4.70 25.36 11.16
CA ASN A 69 -4.51 24.68 9.87
C ASN A 69 -5.12 23.26 9.85
N SER A 70 -6.38 23.12 10.32
CA SER A 70 -6.98 21.80 10.54
C SER A 70 -7.52 21.16 9.25
N ASP A 71 -6.65 20.84 8.30
CA ASP A 71 -6.97 19.88 7.23
C ASP A 71 -6.89 18.42 7.75
N VAL A 72 -6.39 18.23 8.97
CA VAL A 72 -6.43 16.97 9.75
C VAL A 72 -7.76 16.86 10.50
N THR A 73 -8.43 15.72 10.40
CA THR A 73 -9.62 15.36 11.19
C THR A 73 -9.36 14.06 11.96
N ILE A 74 -9.79 14.00 13.22
CA ILE A 74 -9.76 12.80 14.05
C ILE A 74 -11.21 12.44 14.38
N SER A 75 -11.62 11.21 14.08
CA SER A 75 -12.99 10.76 14.36
C SER A 75 -13.25 10.57 15.85
N ASP A 76 -14.53 10.53 16.23
CA ASP A 76 -14.95 9.92 17.49
C ASP A 76 -14.51 8.44 17.57
N PRO A 77 -14.42 7.86 18.79
CA PRO A 77 -14.13 6.44 18.96
C PRO A 77 -15.12 5.57 18.19
N LYS A 78 -14.59 4.54 17.54
CA LYS A 78 -15.34 3.60 16.71
C LYS A 78 -15.09 2.17 17.18
N THR A 79 -16.05 1.31 16.87
CA THR A 79 -15.89 -0.14 16.93
C THR A 79 -15.10 -0.65 15.72
N LEU A 80 -14.57 -1.87 15.82
CA LEU A 80 -13.89 -2.52 14.70
C LEU A 80 -14.83 -2.70 13.48
N ASP A 81 -16.12 -2.94 13.72
CA ASP A 81 -17.12 -3.09 12.67
C ASP A 81 -17.43 -1.76 11.96
N GLU A 82 -17.40 -0.64 12.68
CA GLU A 82 -17.54 0.71 12.09
C GLU A 82 -16.29 1.12 11.30
N LEU A 83 -15.09 0.76 11.77
CA LEU A 83 -13.85 0.91 10.98
C LEU A 83 -13.91 0.09 9.69
N ALA A 84 -14.34 -1.17 9.79
CA ALA A 84 -14.45 -2.07 8.65
C ALA A 84 -15.46 -1.57 7.61
N GLU A 85 -16.60 -1.03 8.07
CA GLU A 85 -17.57 -0.36 7.18
C GLU A 85 -16.92 0.82 6.46
N SER A 86 -16.25 1.71 7.21
CA SER A 86 -15.62 2.86 6.58
C SER A 86 -14.50 2.48 5.61
N LEU A 87 -13.72 1.43 5.90
CA LEU A 87 -12.68 0.96 5.00
C LEU A 87 -13.24 0.33 3.73
N SER A 88 -14.34 -0.43 3.87
CA SER A 88 -15.10 -1.02 2.77
C SER A 88 -15.59 0.05 1.79
N GLU A 89 -16.23 1.09 2.30
CA GLU A 89 -16.76 2.20 1.49
C GLU A 89 -15.66 2.96 0.74
N LYS A 90 -14.56 3.31 1.43
CA LYS A 90 -13.47 4.13 0.88
C LYS A 90 -12.58 3.36 -0.10
N SER A 91 -12.41 2.05 0.11
CA SER A 91 -11.47 1.22 -0.66
C SER A 91 -12.15 0.31 -1.69
N ASN A 92 -13.49 0.34 -1.76
CA ASN A 92 -14.31 -0.49 -2.66
C ASN A 92 -14.03 -2.01 -2.50
N ILE A 93 -13.88 -2.45 -1.25
CA ILE A 93 -13.73 -3.86 -0.86
C ILE A 93 -14.96 -4.32 -0.07
N SER A 94 -15.15 -5.63 0.09
CA SER A 94 -16.24 -6.11 0.94
C SER A 94 -15.99 -5.79 2.42
N LYS A 95 -17.04 -5.58 3.21
CA LYS A 95 -16.91 -5.37 4.66
C LYS A 95 -16.21 -6.52 5.38
N ASN A 96 -16.43 -7.76 4.93
CA ASN A 96 -15.77 -8.93 5.51
C ASN A 96 -14.26 -8.89 5.24
N GLU A 97 -13.85 -8.57 4.01
CA GLU A 97 -12.44 -8.39 3.65
C GLU A 97 -11.81 -7.24 4.45
N ALA A 98 -12.49 -6.10 4.57
CA ALA A 98 -12.05 -4.99 5.40
C ALA A 98 -11.84 -5.41 6.86
N LYS A 99 -12.78 -6.18 7.42
CA LYS A 99 -12.70 -6.68 8.79
C LYS A 99 -11.53 -7.66 8.98
N GLU A 100 -11.34 -8.59 8.06
CA GLU A 100 -10.20 -9.52 8.07
C GLU A 100 -8.87 -8.76 8.02
N MET A 101 -8.75 -7.75 7.15
CA MET A 101 -7.55 -6.91 7.08
C MET A 101 -7.24 -6.21 8.41
N LEU A 102 -8.25 -5.59 9.03
CA LEU A 102 -8.09 -4.93 10.32
C LEU A 102 -7.74 -5.93 11.44
N GLN A 103 -8.32 -7.13 11.43
CA GLN A 103 -8.05 -8.18 12.42
C GLN A 103 -6.64 -8.77 12.27
N ASN A 104 -6.18 -9.01 11.04
CA ASN A 104 -4.82 -9.52 10.80
C ASN A 104 -3.74 -8.54 11.32
N SER A 105 -3.97 -7.24 11.19
CA SER A 105 -3.11 -6.21 11.79
C SER A 105 -3.14 -6.20 13.31
N LEU A 106 -4.20 -6.72 13.94
CA LEU A 106 -4.27 -6.90 15.39
C LEU A 106 -3.48 -8.13 15.85
N GLU A 107 -3.51 -9.21 15.07
CA GLU A 107 -2.94 -10.53 15.41
C GLU A 107 -1.44 -10.66 15.15
N THR A 108 -0.87 -9.85 14.25
CA THR A 108 0.56 -9.90 13.89
C THR A 108 1.48 -9.62 15.09
N ASP A 109 0.98 -8.98 16.15
CA ASP A 109 1.69 -8.70 17.41
C ASP A 109 1.30 -9.66 18.56
N ALA A 110 1.51 -10.97 18.39
CA ALA A 110 1.28 -11.98 19.42
C ALA A 110 2.21 -11.88 20.66
N ILE A 111 2.98 -10.80 20.83
CA ILE A 111 3.77 -10.48 22.04
C ILE A 111 3.40 -9.10 22.61
N SER A 112 2.18 -8.64 22.41
CA SER A 112 1.63 -7.56 23.23
C SER A 112 0.60 -8.14 24.18
N LEU A 113 0.92 -8.17 25.47
CA LEU A 113 -0.02 -8.38 26.57
C LEU A 113 -1.10 -7.28 26.51
N ARG A 114 -2.07 -7.41 25.60
CA ARG A 114 -3.19 -6.48 25.45
C ARG A 114 -4.09 -6.65 26.66
N THR A 115 -3.87 -5.81 27.66
CA THR A 115 -4.79 -5.67 28.78
C THR A 115 -6.10 -5.16 28.20
N ALA A 116 -7.12 -6.02 28.24
CA ALA A 116 -8.39 -5.92 27.51
C ALA A 116 -9.33 -4.77 27.94
N SER A 117 -8.83 -3.57 28.25
CA SER A 117 -9.68 -2.44 28.67
C SER A 117 -9.18 -1.02 28.34
N GLY A 118 -8.02 -0.88 27.66
CA GLY A 118 -7.33 0.41 27.54
C GLY A 118 -7.27 1.06 26.15
N THR A 119 -7.82 0.43 25.11
CA THR A 119 -7.66 0.89 23.71
C THR A 119 -8.99 1.17 23.03
N GLU A 120 -8.98 2.07 22.07
CA GLU A 120 -10.10 2.40 21.19
C GLU A 120 -9.61 2.55 19.75
N TYR A 121 -10.54 2.62 18.79
CA TYR A 121 -10.20 2.76 17.38
C TYR A 121 -10.69 4.10 16.84
N ARG A 122 -9.86 4.74 16.01
CA ARG A 122 -10.20 6.03 15.37
C ARG A 122 -9.70 6.08 13.94
N GLU A 123 -10.38 6.90 13.14
CA GLU A 123 -9.89 7.34 11.83
C GLU A 123 -9.19 8.69 12.00
N ILE A 124 -7.99 8.80 11.44
CA ILE A 124 -7.28 10.08 11.29
C ILE A 124 -7.22 10.34 9.80
N SER A 125 -7.72 11.49 9.35
CA SER A 125 -7.70 11.85 7.93
C SER A 125 -7.07 13.21 7.69
N GLN A 126 -6.42 13.36 6.54
CA GLN A 126 -5.83 14.61 6.07
C GLN A 126 -6.39 14.92 4.69
N THR A 127 -7.01 16.09 4.54
CA THR A 127 -7.54 16.56 3.25
C THR A 127 -6.41 17.08 2.38
N ILE A 128 -6.38 16.68 1.11
CA ILE A 128 -5.30 17.03 0.17
C ILE A 128 -5.93 17.60 -1.09
N PHE A 129 -5.51 18.82 -1.44
CA PHE A 129 -5.86 19.44 -2.71
C PHE A 129 -5.13 18.76 -3.87
N VAL A 130 -5.87 18.40 -4.93
CA VAL A 130 -5.28 17.83 -6.14
C VAL A 130 -5.27 18.87 -7.26
N LYS A 131 -6.46 19.29 -7.73
CA LYS A 131 -6.59 20.24 -8.84
C LYS A 131 -7.98 20.84 -8.92
N GLY A 132 -8.06 22.16 -9.09
CA GLY A 132 -9.32 22.88 -9.31
C GLY A 132 -10.26 22.83 -8.10
N LYS A 133 -11.30 21.99 -8.16
CA LYS A 133 -12.23 21.74 -7.04
C LYS A 133 -12.14 20.31 -6.51
N TYR A 134 -11.15 19.54 -6.96
CA TYR A 134 -10.97 18.16 -6.59
C TYR A 134 -9.97 18.01 -5.44
N TYR A 135 -10.40 17.27 -4.42
CA TYR A 135 -9.66 16.97 -3.21
C TYR A 135 -9.78 15.47 -2.93
N VAL A 136 -8.82 14.93 -2.20
CA VAL A 136 -8.80 13.56 -1.71
C VAL A 136 -8.49 13.57 -0.21
N GLN A 137 -8.68 12.45 0.47
CA GLN A 137 -8.29 12.30 1.87
C GLN A 137 -7.33 11.13 2.03
N MET A 138 -6.18 11.38 2.63
CA MET A 138 -5.38 10.29 3.20
C MET A 138 -6.05 9.86 4.50
N VAL A 139 -6.33 8.56 4.68
CA VAL A 139 -7.06 8.05 5.84
C VAL A 139 -6.25 6.94 6.52
N PHE A 140 -6.06 7.06 7.83
CA PHE A 140 -5.37 6.10 8.68
C PHE A 140 -6.36 5.51 9.69
N TYR A 141 -6.43 4.18 9.75
CA TYR A 141 -7.27 3.45 10.69
C TYR A 141 -6.38 3.04 11.87
N CYS A 142 -6.57 3.63 13.04
CA CYS A 142 -5.61 3.54 14.13
C CYS A 142 -6.21 2.85 15.36
N GLU A 143 -5.36 2.12 16.08
CA GLU A 143 -5.58 1.74 17.47
C GLU A 143 -4.89 2.77 18.37
N VAL A 144 -5.66 3.37 19.28
CA VAL A 144 -5.20 4.42 20.18
C VAL A 144 -5.53 4.09 21.63
N ASN A 145 -4.93 4.80 22.57
CA ASN A 145 -5.32 4.73 23.98
C ASN A 145 -6.71 5.33 24.20
N LYS A 146 -7.47 4.72 25.11
CA LYS A 146 -8.81 5.18 25.50
C LYS A 146 -8.83 6.43 26.36
N SER A 147 -7.73 6.71 27.09
CA SER A 147 -7.70 7.78 28.09
C SER A 147 -6.35 8.47 28.15
N GLY A 148 -6.38 9.77 28.43
CA GLY A 148 -5.22 10.66 28.40
C GLY A 148 -4.99 11.29 27.03
N PRO A 149 -3.85 11.97 26.84
CA PRO A 149 -3.46 12.48 25.52
C PRO A 149 -3.41 11.35 24.49
N MET A 150 -3.92 11.60 23.28
CA MET A 150 -3.97 10.58 22.24
C MET A 150 -2.57 10.08 21.89
N VAL A 151 -2.38 8.77 21.94
CA VAL A 151 -1.20 8.05 21.47
C VAL A 151 -1.67 6.91 20.57
N ILE A 152 -1.03 6.78 19.42
CA ILE A 152 -1.23 5.66 18.51
C ILE A 152 -0.36 4.50 18.98
N HIS A 153 -0.99 3.35 19.14
CA HIS A 153 -0.30 2.09 19.35
C HIS A 153 0.14 1.48 18.02
N ARG A 154 -0.73 1.56 17.01
CA ARG A 154 -0.47 1.09 15.64
C ARG A 154 -1.45 1.67 14.64
N ILE A 155 -1.05 1.66 13.37
CA ILE A 155 -1.95 1.80 12.23
C ILE A 155 -2.42 0.38 11.86
N LEU A 156 -3.72 0.16 11.78
CA LEU A 156 -4.34 -1.10 11.36
C LEU A 156 -4.42 -1.21 9.84
N ASN A 157 -4.68 -0.08 9.18
CA ASN A 157 -4.68 0.03 7.73
C ASN A 157 -4.59 1.51 7.32
N TYR A 158 -4.36 1.77 6.03
CA TYR A 158 -4.39 3.11 5.46
C TYR A 158 -4.86 3.09 4.00
N THR A 159 -5.53 4.14 3.55
CA THR A 159 -6.06 4.25 2.18
C THR A 159 -6.12 5.70 1.71
N LEU A 160 -6.32 5.90 0.41
CA LEU A 160 -6.59 7.17 -0.22
C LEU A 160 -8.07 7.25 -0.63
N ASP A 161 -8.87 7.96 0.16
CA ASP A 161 -10.26 8.24 -0.19
C ASP A 161 -10.34 9.32 -1.28
N ARG A 162 -10.71 8.87 -2.48
CA ARG A 162 -10.86 9.68 -3.69
C ARG A 162 -12.30 10.06 -3.97
N GLY A 163 -13.24 9.57 -3.17
CA GLY A 163 -14.67 9.81 -3.30
C GLY A 163 -15.11 11.17 -2.75
N TYR A 164 -14.21 11.92 -2.11
CA TYR A 164 -14.53 13.22 -1.53
C TYR A 164 -15.21 14.14 -2.56
N ARG A 165 -16.47 14.52 -2.26
CA ARG A 165 -17.35 15.35 -3.11
C ARG A 165 -17.71 14.77 -4.50
N GLY A 166 -17.72 13.45 -4.65
CA GLY A 166 -18.46 12.76 -5.73
C GLY A 166 -17.77 12.64 -7.09
N GLY A 167 -16.45 12.88 -7.18
CA GLY A 167 -15.67 12.60 -8.40
C GLY A 167 -14.66 11.49 -8.18
N THR A 168 -14.85 10.30 -8.74
CA THR A 168 -13.89 9.20 -8.56
C THR A 168 -12.90 9.12 -9.72
N TYR A 169 -11.73 9.72 -9.52
CA TYR A 169 -10.59 9.54 -10.43
C TYR A 169 -9.79 8.32 -9.98
N GLY A 170 -9.28 7.54 -10.92
CA GLY A 170 -8.30 6.50 -10.60
C GLY A 170 -6.97 7.12 -10.25
N PHE A 171 -6.19 6.42 -9.44
CA PHE A 171 -4.87 6.86 -9.02
C PHE A 171 -3.86 5.76 -9.34
N GLN A 172 -2.75 6.13 -9.97
CA GLN A 172 -1.60 5.26 -10.15
C GLN A 172 -0.35 5.94 -9.62
N GLY A 173 0.35 5.24 -8.75
CA GLY A 173 1.50 5.77 -8.04
C GLY A 173 1.68 5.07 -6.70
N ASP A 174 2.51 5.67 -5.86
CA ASP A 174 2.91 5.10 -4.59
C ASP A 174 2.45 5.99 -3.43
N ILE A 175 1.97 5.33 -2.38
CA ILE A 175 1.67 5.95 -1.09
C ILE A 175 2.58 5.30 -0.06
N TYR A 176 3.54 6.07 0.45
CA TYR A 176 4.40 5.67 1.56
C TYR A 176 3.82 6.19 2.87
N VAL A 177 3.84 5.35 3.90
CA VAL A 177 3.39 5.68 5.25
C VAL A 177 4.42 5.18 6.25
N ASN A 178 4.71 5.99 7.27
CA ASN A 178 5.58 5.64 8.38
C ASN A 178 4.95 6.10 9.69
N LEU A 179 4.69 5.16 10.62
CA LEU A 179 4.33 5.50 11.99
C LEU A 179 5.62 5.78 12.76
N GLU A 180 6.17 6.98 12.61
CA GLU A 180 7.49 7.34 13.14
C GLU A 180 7.58 7.16 14.66
N ASN A 181 6.51 7.51 15.38
CA ASN A 181 6.36 7.32 16.82
C ASN A 181 4.86 7.34 17.20
N SER A 182 4.53 7.17 18.48
CA SER A 182 3.14 7.14 18.95
C SER A 182 2.34 8.44 18.76
N LYS A 183 2.98 9.51 18.28
CA LYS A 183 2.37 10.84 18.09
C LYS A 183 2.65 11.44 16.71
N SER A 184 3.25 10.68 15.80
CA SER A 184 3.63 11.18 14.48
C SER A 184 3.43 10.13 13.41
N ILE A 185 2.66 10.49 12.38
CA ILE A 185 2.56 9.73 11.14
C ILE A 185 3.14 10.60 10.03
N TYR A 186 4.15 10.09 9.33
CA TYR A 186 4.60 10.66 8.07
C TYR A 186 3.96 9.91 6.92
N TYR A 187 3.57 10.63 5.86
CA TYR A 187 3.14 10.02 4.62
C TYR A 187 3.65 10.80 3.40
N SER A 188 3.74 10.12 2.27
CA SER A 188 3.92 10.76 0.97
C SER A 188 3.14 10.05 -0.11
N ILE A 189 2.44 10.82 -0.94
CA ILE A 189 1.70 10.39 -2.11
C ILE A 189 2.45 10.89 -3.34
N ASN A 190 2.74 10.00 -4.27
CA ASN A 190 3.40 10.33 -5.53
C ASN A 190 2.74 9.56 -6.67
N GLY A 191 1.97 10.26 -7.52
CA GLY A 191 1.31 9.59 -8.63
C GLY A 191 0.42 10.47 -9.47
N ASP A 192 -0.24 9.83 -10.42
CA ASP A 192 -1.12 10.44 -11.40
C ASP A 192 -2.58 10.03 -11.17
N PHE A 193 -3.47 11.01 -11.31
CA PHE A 193 -4.90 10.82 -11.36
C PHE A 193 -5.38 10.73 -12.81
N TYR A 194 -6.32 9.82 -13.06
CA TYR A 194 -6.88 9.57 -14.38
C TYR A 194 -8.41 9.58 -14.36
N ARG A 195 -9.01 10.09 -15.44
CA ARG A 195 -10.44 9.92 -15.75
C ARG A 195 -10.66 8.54 -16.38
N ASN A 196 -11.88 8.02 -16.25
CA ASN A 196 -12.35 6.79 -16.91
C ASN A 196 -11.54 5.51 -16.58
N SER A 197 -10.91 5.48 -15.42
CA SER A 197 -10.17 4.32 -14.91
C SER A 197 -11.09 3.33 -14.21
N GLN A 198 -10.73 2.04 -14.25
CA GLN A 198 -11.24 1.07 -13.30
C GLN A 198 -10.43 1.19 -12.00
N LEU A 199 -11.12 1.32 -10.87
CA LEU A 199 -10.47 1.43 -9.56
C LEU A 199 -9.97 0.05 -9.13
N GLY A 200 -8.71 -0.01 -8.72
CA GLY A 200 -8.17 -1.17 -8.02
C GLY A 200 -8.64 -1.21 -6.57
N VAL A 201 -8.37 -2.32 -5.89
CA VAL A 201 -8.47 -2.42 -4.43
C VAL A 201 -7.30 -1.64 -3.82
N GLU A 202 -7.58 -0.73 -2.88
CA GLU A 202 -6.61 0.27 -2.38
C GLU A 202 -6.51 0.22 -0.86
N VAL A 203 -5.73 -0.72 -0.36
CA VAL A 203 -5.56 -0.96 1.07
C VAL A 203 -4.10 -1.15 1.38
N GLY A 204 -3.62 -0.36 2.34
CA GLY A 204 -2.30 -0.50 2.92
C GLY A 204 -2.20 -1.72 3.84
N GLY A 205 -1.13 -1.74 4.63
CA GLY A 205 -0.89 -2.73 5.66
C GLY A 205 -0.98 -2.14 7.06
N GLY A 206 -1.06 -3.02 8.07
CA GLY A 206 -0.82 -2.62 9.45
C GLY A 206 0.63 -2.20 9.66
N LEU A 207 0.85 -1.21 10.53
CA LEU A 207 2.17 -0.68 10.88
C LEU A 207 2.26 -0.45 12.39
N GLY A 208 3.26 -1.05 13.02
CA GLY A 208 3.69 -0.74 14.38
C GLY A 208 4.52 0.53 14.46
N ILE A 209 4.87 0.93 15.68
CA ILE A 209 5.72 2.11 15.92
C ILE A 209 7.12 1.89 15.31
N GLY A 210 7.59 2.85 14.53
CA GLY A 210 8.85 2.81 13.79
C GLY A 210 8.77 2.04 12.47
N GLU A 211 7.60 1.47 12.13
CA GLU A 211 7.42 0.73 10.88
C GLU A 211 6.86 1.60 9.77
N SER A 212 7.20 1.20 8.54
CA SER A 212 6.75 1.86 7.32
C SER A 212 6.23 0.87 6.29
N GLY A 213 5.30 1.32 5.46
CA GLY A 213 4.76 0.54 4.35
C GLY A 213 4.61 1.38 3.09
N THR A 214 4.49 0.71 1.95
CA THR A 214 4.17 1.35 0.68
C THR A 214 3.00 0.64 0.02
N LEU A 215 1.99 1.41 -0.35
CA LEU A 215 0.87 0.99 -1.17
C LEU A 215 1.10 1.48 -2.60
N SER A 216 1.42 0.55 -3.50
CA SER A 216 1.58 0.82 -4.93
C SER A 216 0.28 0.54 -5.68
N LEU A 217 -0.23 1.55 -6.36
CA LEU A 217 -1.53 1.56 -7.01
C LEU A 217 -1.35 1.60 -8.52
N LYS A 218 -2.17 0.81 -9.22
CA LYS A 218 -2.17 0.75 -10.68
C LYS A 218 -3.58 0.87 -11.18
N VAL A 219 -3.77 1.67 -12.22
CA VAL A 219 -5.03 1.76 -12.95
C VAL A 219 -4.91 1.09 -14.31
N SER A 220 -6.02 0.58 -14.81
CA SER A 220 -6.12 -0.04 -16.13
C SER A 220 -7.26 0.59 -16.93
N GLY A 221 -7.26 0.34 -18.25
CA GLY A 221 -8.26 0.86 -19.18
C GLY A 221 -7.76 2.04 -20.01
N LYS A 222 -8.69 2.80 -20.58
CA LYS A 222 -8.38 4.01 -21.36
C LYS A 222 -8.14 5.16 -20.39
N LEU A 223 -6.86 5.40 -20.10
CA LEU A 223 -6.44 6.42 -19.14
C LEU A 223 -6.42 7.79 -19.80
N ASP A 224 -7.20 8.72 -19.25
CA ASP A 224 -7.15 10.15 -19.61
C ASP A 224 -6.59 10.93 -18.42
N HIS A 225 -5.37 11.46 -18.58
CA HIS A 225 -4.63 12.10 -17.49
C HIS A 225 -5.37 13.33 -16.99
N PHE A 226 -5.53 13.43 -15.66
CA PHE A 226 -6.20 14.55 -15.02
C PHE A 226 -5.22 15.48 -14.32
N ALA A 227 -4.39 14.93 -13.43
CA ALA A 227 -3.46 15.68 -12.59
C ALA A 227 -2.37 14.77 -12.05
N TYR A 228 -1.15 15.30 -11.93
CA TYR A 228 -0.11 14.72 -11.10
C TYR A 228 -0.24 15.24 -9.66
N LEU A 229 0.01 14.40 -8.67
CA LEU A 229 0.09 14.76 -7.26
C LEU A 229 1.40 14.26 -6.66
N TYR A 230 2.18 15.20 -6.14
CA TYR A 230 3.18 14.93 -5.11
C TYR A 230 2.79 15.71 -3.86
N ASN A 231 2.50 14.99 -2.78
CA ASN A 231 2.21 15.59 -1.48
C ASN A 231 2.82 14.72 -0.40
N SER A 232 3.61 15.34 0.48
CA SER A 232 4.15 14.70 1.67
C SER A 232 3.90 15.59 2.86
N ASP A 233 3.51 15.00 3.98
CA ASP A 233 3.28 15.74 5.21
C ASP A 233 3.49 14.85 6.43
N ARG A 234 3.55 15.49 7.59
CA ARG A 234 3.62 14.86 8.90
C ARG A 234 2.44 15.32 9.75
N ILE A 235 1.63 14.35 10.17
CA ILE A 235 0.56 14.59 11.13
C ILE A 235 1.13 14.36 12.53
N SER A 236 1.07 15.37 13.39
CA SER A 236 1.54 15.30 14.78
C SER A 236 0.58 15.99 15.74
N TRP A 237 0.54 15.51 16.99
CA TRP A 237 -0.28 16.08 18.08
C TRP A 237 0.35 15.90 19.47
#